data_AF-C4XPJ4-F1
#
_entry.id   AF-C4XPJ4-F1
#
_cell.length_a   1.000
_cell.length_b   1.000
_cell.length_c   1.000
_cell.angle_alpha   90.00
_cell.angle_beta   90.00
_cell.angle_gamma   90.00
#
_symmetry.space_group_name_H-M   'P 1'
#
loop_
_entity.id
_entity.type
_entity.pdbx_description
1 polymer ?
#
loop_
_entity_poly.entity_id
_entity_poly.type
_entity_poly.pdbx_seq_one_letter_code
_entity_poly.pdbx_strand_id
1 'polypeptide(L)'
;MLKVHEIFASIQGESSYAGWPCGFLRLSGCNLACRWCDTLHAGDSYAEMTVADATAALAGLGLPLVEVTGGEPLLAPQTPELVKRLCDLDLTVLVETNGSFDIAVLDARATAVVDVKCPGSGMEHRNDYGNLERLRPHDEVKFVLADRTDYDFALDIASRIWRTHIVHFSPVAATLASAELAAWMVADRVQARLGLQLHKHIWSPDARGV
;
A
#
# COMPACT_ATOMS: atom_id res chain seq x y z
N MET A 1 3.39 5.85 -21.77
CA MET A 1 3.03 4.45 -21.52
C MET A 1 3.27 4.17 -20.05
N LEU A 2 2.40 3.38 -19.42
CA LEU A 2 2.60 2.78 -18.11
C LEU A 2 3.51 1.55 -18.26
N LYS A 3 4.38 1.29 -17.29
CA LYS A 3 5.13 0.04 -17.19
C LYS A 3 4.41 -0.87 -16.21
N VAL A 4 3.59 -1.77 -16.73
CA VAL A 4 2.77 -2.67 -15.92
C VAL A 4 3.50 -3.99 -15.75
N HIS A 5 3.81 -4.37 -14.51
CA HIS A 5 4.42 -5.66 -14.19
C HIS A 5 3.41 -6.80 -14.34
N GLU A 6 2.24 -6.64 -13.70
CA GLU A 6 1.18 -7.64 -13.70
C GLU A 6 -0.20 -7.00 -13.44
N ILE A 7 -1.24 -7.67 -13.93
CA ILE A 7 -2.65 -7.41 -13.61
C ILE A 7 -3.29 -8.75 -13.24
N PHE A 8 -3.90 -8.85 -12.06
CA PHE A 8 -4.43 -10.12 -11.56
C PHE A 8 -5.58 -9.92 -10.57
N ALA A 9 -6.31 -10.99 -10.27
CA ALA A 9 -7.40 -11.00 -9.30
C ALA A 9 -7.00 -11.83 -8.07
N SER A 10 -7.28 -11.30 -6.88
CA SER A 10 -6.87 -11.88 -5.59
C SER A 10 -7.82 -11.43 -4.46
N ILE A 11 -7.43 -11.65 -3.21
CA ILE A 11 -8.00 -11.04 -2.00
C ILE A 11 -7.07 -9.91 -1.54
N GLN A 12 -7.63 -8.74 -1.26
CA GLN A 12 -6.93 -7.65 -0.58
C GLN A 12 -6.34 -8.16 0.74
N GLY A 13 -5.02 -8.14 0.84
CA GLY A 13 -4.30 -8.67 1.99
C GLY A 13 -4.19 -7.71 3.16
N GLU A 14 -4.38 -6.41 2.93
CA GLU A 14 -4.05 -5.34 3.88
C GLU A 14 -5.10 -4.21 3.87
N SER A 15 -4.87 -3.13 4.61
CA SER A 15 -5.78 -1.99 4.80
C SER A 15 -7.11 -2.36 5.49
N SER A 16 -8.07 -1.41 5.59
CA SER A 16 -9.42 -1.73 6.07
C SER A 16 -10.22 -2.64 5.13
N TYR A 17 -9.74 -2.82 3.89
CA TYR A 17 -10.33 -3.69 2.87
C TYR A 17 -9.81 -5.14 2.90
N ALA A 18 -8.94 -5.49 3.86
CA ALA A 18 -8.40 -6.83 4.00
C ALA A 18 -9.52 -7.90 4.00
N GLY A 19 -9.39 -8.92 3.15
CA GLY A 19 -10.35 -10.01 2.98
C GLY A 19 -11.31 -9.86 1.79
N TRP A 20 -11.30 -8.73 1.07
CA TRP A 20 -12.20 -8.49 -0.06
C TRP A 20 -11.60 -8.99 -1.38
N PRO A 21 -12.39 -9.59 -2.30
CA PRO A 21 -11.96 -9.82 -3.68
C PRO A 21 -11.55 -8.51 -4.35
N CYS A 22 -10.33 -8.46 -4.90
CA CYS A 22 -9.70 -7.25 -5.42
C CYS A 22 -8.96 -7.53 -6.74
N GLY A 23 -9.13 -6.64 -7.71
CA GLY A 23 -8.30 -6.59 -8.91
C GLY A 23 -7.05 -5.75 -8.66
N PHE A 24 -5.87 -6.27 -8.96
CA PHE A 24 -4.62 -5.58 -8.76
C PHE A 24 -4.00 -5.18 -10.09
N LEU A 25 -3.48 -3.96 -10.14
CA LEU A 25 -2.56 -3.51 -11.18
C LEU A 25 -1.25 -3.09 -10.52
N ARG A 26 -0.19 -3.86 -10.76
CA ARG A 26 1.13 -3.59 -10.23
C ARG A 26 1.99 -2.87 -11.26
N LEU A 27 2.41 -1.66 -10.95
CA LEU A 27 3.37 -0.91 -11.74
C LEU A 27 4.81 -1.36 -11.44
N SER A 28 5.69 -1.22 -12.44
CA SER A 28 7.10 -1.60 -12.35
C SER A 28 7.99 -0.43 -11.95
N GLY A 29 8.99 -0.72 -11.11
CA GLY A 29 10.03 0.23 -10.67
C GLY A 29 9.67 0.97 -9.38
N CYS A 30 10.65 1.17 -8.50
CA CYS A 30 10.47 1.90 -7.22
C CYS A 30 11.63 2.88 -7.02
N ASN A 31 11.36 4.00 -6.34
CA ASN A 31 12.39 4.98 -5.98
C ASN A 31 13.08 4.70 -4.63
N LEU A 32 12.74 3.57 -3.98
CA LEU A 32 13.28 3.12 -2.69
C LEU A 32 13.87 1.71 -2.79
N ALA A 33 14.74 1.37 -1.83
CA ALA A 33 15.41 0.07 -1.71
C ALA A 33 15.24 -0.52 -0.30
N CYS A 34 14.00 -0.68 0.16
CA CYS A 34 13.67 -1.16 1.50
C CYS A 34 14.31 -2.53 1.79
N ARG A 35 14.82 -2.73 3.02
CA ARG A 35 15.53 -3.96 3.42
C ARG A 35 14.74 -5.27 3.24
N TRP A 36 13.41 -5.24 3.35
CA TRP A 36 12.52 -6.41 3.27
C TRP A 36 11.43 -6.22 2.20
N CYS A 37 11.77 -5.57 1.09
CA CYS A 37 10.86 -5.43 -0.03
C CYS A 37 10.45 -6.83 -0.56
N ASP A 38 9.16 -7.14 -0.50
CA ASP A 38 8.59 -8.40 -1.00
C ASP A 38 8.33 -8.37 -2.52
N THR A 39 8.38 -7.20 -3.14
CA THR A 39 8.14 -6.98 -4.57
C THR A 39 9.40 -6.63 -5.35
N LEU A 40 10.61 -7.00 -4.90
CA LEU A 40 11.87 -6.71 -5.62
C LEU A 40 11.84 -7.19 -7.08
N HIS A 41 11.16 -8.30 -7.35
CA HIS A 41 10.99 -8.89 -8.68
C HIS A 41 10.14 -8.03 -9.63
N ALA A 42 9.33 -7.10 -9.11
CA ALA A 42 8.49 -6.21 -9.93
C ALA A 42 9.29 -5.16 -10.70
N GLY A 43 10.60 -5.03 -10.47
CA GLY A 43 11.48 -4.12 -11.20
C GLY A 43 11.95 -4.61 -12.57
N ASP A 44 11.95 -5.93 -12.82
CA ASP A 44 12.76 -6.52 -13.89
C ASP A 44 11.98 -6.91 -15.16
N SER A 45 10.64 -6.95 -15.09
CA SER A 45 9.80 -7.31 -16.23
C SER A 45 8.54 -6.45 -16.26
N TYR A 46 8.18 -5.91 -17.43
CA TYR A 46 6.94 -5.15 -17.60
C TYR A 46 6.47 -5.17 -19.05
N ALA A 47 5.16 -5.01 -19.23
CA ALA A 47 4.55 -4.63 -20.48
C ALA A 47 4.31 -3.12 -20.49
N GLU A 48 4.56 -2.48 -21.64
CA GLU A 48 4.13 -1.10 -21.84
C GLU A 48 2.65 -1.07 -22.21
N MET A 49 1.84 -0.39 -21.40
CA MET A 49 0.40 -0.25 -21.65
C MET A 49 0.02 1.23 -21.76
N THR A 50 -0.98 1.54 -22.58
CA THR A 50 -1.62 2.85 -22.47
C THR A 50 -2.46 2.89 -21.19
N VAL A 51 -2.80 4.09 -20.71
CA VAL A 51 -3.73 4.22 -19.58
C VAL A 51 -5.07 3.57 -19.89
N ALA A 52 -5.56 3.70 -21.13
CA ALA A 52 -6.82 3.10 -21.57
C ALA A 52 -6.77 1.57 -21.52
N ASP A 53 -5.69 0.95 -22.03
CA ASP A 53 -5.53 -0.51 -22.03
C ASP A 53 -5.40 -1.05 -20.60
N ALA A 54 -4.62 -0.37 -19.76
CA ALA A 54 -4.46 -0.71 -18.34
C ALA A 54 -5.80 -0.64 -17.58
N THR A 55 -6.58 0.42 -17.82
CA THR A 55 -7.92 0.59 -17.24
C THR A 55 -8.84 -0.54 -17.70
N ALA A 56 -8.89 -0.83 -19.00
CA ALA A 56 -9.74 -1.86 -19.56
C ALA A 56 -9.36 -3.28 -19.08
N ALA A 57 -8.07 -3.58 -18.98
CA ALA A 57 -7.59 -4.86 -18.50
C ALA A 57 -7.95 -5.07 -17.02
N LEU A 58 -7.73 -4.07 -16.16
CA LEU A 58 -8.06 -4.15 -14.74
C LEU A 58 -9.57 -4.25 -14.51
N ALA A 59 -10.36 -3.39 -15.15
CA ALA A 59 -11.82 -3.44 -15.07
C ALA A 59 -12.40 -4.75 -15.65
N GLY A 60 -11.73 -5.32 -16.66
CA GLY A 60 -12.09 -6.60 -17.27
C GLY A 60 -12.04 -7.80 -16.33
N LEU A 61 -11.42 -7.68 -15.15
CA LEU A 61 -11.48 -8.70 -14.10
C LEU A 61 -12.87 -8.80 -13.45
N GLY A 62 -13.74 -7.80 -13.63
CA GLY A 62 -15.12 -7.82 -13.14
C GLY A 62 -15.23 -7.69 -11.62
N LEU A 63 -14.21 -7.16 -10.95
CA LEU A 63 -14.20 -6.95 -9.50
C LEU A 63 -14.50 -5.49 -9.14
N PRO A 64 -15.36 -5.22 -8.15
CA PRO A 64 -15.76 -3.85 -7.80
C PRO A 64 -14.69 -3.09 -7.00
N LEU A 65 -13.77 -3.81 -6.37
CA LEU A 65 -12.60 -3.27 -5.67
C LEU A 65 -11.37 -3.50 -6.53
N VAL A 66 -10.61 -2.44 -6.76
CA VAL A 66 -9.33 -2.51 -7.47
C VAL A 66 -8.25 -1.74 -6.73
N GLU A 67 -7.02 -2.20 -6.84
CA GLU A 67 -5.84 -1.56 -6.26
C GLU A 67 -4.79 -1.28 -7.35
N VAL A 68 -4.33 -0.03 -7.39
CA VAL A 68 -3.14 0.38 -8.14
C VAL A 68 -1.97 0.41 -7.17
N THR A 69 -1.01 -0.48 -7.38
CA THR A 69 0.18 -0.65 -6.53
C THR A 69 1.45 -0.67 -7.40
N GLY A 70 2.60 -0.97 -6.79
CA GLY A 70 3.91 -0.60 -7.31
C GLY A 70 4.98 -1.69 -7.30
N GLY A 71 6.28 -1.51 -7.52
CA GLY A 71 7.10 -0.41 -7.04
C GLY A 71 6.48 0.97 -7.27
N GLU A 72 6.66 1.86 -6.30
CA GLU A 72 5.99 3.15 -6.15
C GLU A 72 5.07 3.61 -7.31
N PRO A 73 3.72 3.49 -7.20
CA PRO A 73 2.85 3.81 -8.31
C PRO A 73 2.89 5.30 -8.72
N LEU A 74 3.17 6.22 -7.80
CA LEU A 74 3.29 7.65 -8.11
C LEU A 74 4.60 8.00 -8.83
N LEU A 75 5.51 7.05 -9.02
CA LEU A 75 6.68 7.22 -9.88
C LEU A 75 6.27 7.41 -11.35
N ALA A 76 5.15 6.81 -11.77
CA ALA A 76 4.61 6.98 -13.11
C ALA A 76 3.70 8.22 -13.16
N PRO A 77 4.02 9.23 -14.00
CA PRO A 77 3.22 10.47 -14.08
C PRO A 77 1.80 10.25 -14.64
N GLN A 78 1.52 9.08 -15.22
CA GLN A 78 0.20 8.71 -15.74
C GLN A 78 -0.73 8.13 -14.66
N THR A 79 -0.23 7.81 -13.47
CA THR A 79 -1.02 7.20 -12.39
C THR A 79 -2.26 8.02 -11.99
N PRO A 80 -2.21 9.36 -11.88
CA PRO A 80 -3.42 10.16 -11.65
C PRO A 80 -4.52 9.96 -12.71
N GLU A 81 -4.14 9.86 -13.99
CA GLU A 81 -5.10 9.63 -15.07
C GLU A 81 -5.71 8.21 -14.99
N LEU A 82 -4.89 7.20 -14.70
CA LEU A 82 -5.33 5.83 -14.49
C LEU A 82 -6.35 5.74 -13.35
N VAL A 83 -6.00 6.30 -12.19
CA VAL A 83 -6.85 6.31 -10.99
C VAL A 83 -8.17 7.02 -11.28
N LYS A 84 -8.12 8.20 -11.92
CA LYS A 84 -9.34 8.93 -12.32
C LYS A 84 -10.26 8.05 -13.19
N ARG A 85 -9.71 7.40 -14.23
CA ARG A 85 -10.49 6.58 -15.15
C ARG A 85 -11.12 5.37 -14.47
N LEU A 86 -10.42 4.73 -13.53
CA LEU A 86 -11.00 3.65 -12.73
C LEU A 86 -12.15 4.16 -11.84
N CYS A 87 -11.99 5.32 -11.22
CA CYS A 87 -13.08 5.95 -10.46
C CYS A 87 -14.27 6.36 -11.34
N ASP A 88 -14.05 6.73 -12.60
CA ASP A 88 -15.11 7.06 -13.56
C ASP A 88 -15.93 5.81 -13.98
N LEU A 89 -15.47 4.61 -13.64
CA LEU A 89 -16.20 3.34 -13.82
C LEU A 89 -16.96 2.90 -12.56
N ASP A 90 -17.12 3.79 -11.57
CA ASP A 90 -17.77 3.53 -10.28
C ASP A 90 -17.14 2.38 -9.47
N LEU A 91 -15.85 2.09 -9.73
CA LEU A 91 -15.06 1.14 -8.94
C LEU A 91 -14.60 1.77 -7.62
N THR A 92 -14.45 0.95 -6.59
CA THR A 92 -13.68 1.32 -5.40
C THR A 92 -12.21 1.19 -5.72
N VAL A 93 -11.48 2.30 -5.69
CA VAL A 93 -10.06 2.34 -6.10
C VAL A 93 -9.17 2.60 -4.89
N LEU A 94 -8.25 1.68 -4.64
CA LEU A 94 -7.15 1.84 -3.69
C LEU A 94 -5.86 2.20 -4.42
N VAL A 95 -5.03 3.01 -3.80
CA VAL A 95 -3.66 3.29 -4.27
C VAL A 95 -2.70 3.06 -3.12
N GLU A 96 -1.83 2.06 -3.25
CA GLU A 96 -0.82 1.77 -2.24
C GLU A 96 0.50 2.46 -2.60
N THR A 97 0.92 3.43 -1.79
CA THR A 97 2.14 4.23 -2.03
C THR A 97 3.10 4.17 -0.85
N ASN A 98 4.40 4.28 -1.14
CA ASN A 98 5.47 4.36 -0.15
C ASN A 98 5.59 5.73 0.53
N GLY A 99 4.70 6.68 0.19
CA GLY A 99 4.59 7.97 0.88
C GLY A 99 5.70 8.98 0.56
N SER A 100 6.55 8.71 -0.44
CA SER A 100 7.62 9.65 -0.85
C SER A 100 7.21 10.67 -1.92
N PHE A 101 6.01 10.51 -2.50
CA PHE A 101 5.44 11.44 -3.48
C PHE A 101 4.14 12.06 -2.95
N ASP A 102 3.77 13.22 -3.49
CA ASP A 102 2.57 13.96 -3.10
C ASP A 102 1.30 13.19 -3.47
N ILE A 103 0.50 12.79 -2.48
CA ILE A 103 -0.75 12.06 -2.68
C ILE A 103 -1.91 12.94 -3.17
N ALA A 104 -1.81 14.27 -3.08
CA ALA A 104 -2.87 15.19 -3.50
C ALA A 104 -3.10 15.18 -5.02
N VAL A 105 -2.19 14.56 -5.79
CA VAL A 105 -2.35 14.33 -7.23
C VAL A 105 -3.41 13.27 -7.55
N LEU A 106 -3.81 12.44 -6.58
CA LEU A 106 -4.78 11.37 -6.77
C LEU A 106 -6.21 11.92 -6.84
N ASP A 107 -7.06 11.27 -7.64
CA ASP A 107 -8.49 11.58 -7.69
C ASP A 107 -9.11 11.48 -6.29
N ALA A 108 -9.90 12.48 -5.90
CA ALA A 108 -10.50 12.61 -4.57
C ALA A 108 -11.33 11.39 -4.13
N ARG A 109 -11.84 10.60 -5.09
CA ARG A 109 -12.66 9.39 -4.83
C ARG A 109 -11.83 8.15 -4.48
N ALA A 110 -10.56 8.10 -4.89
CA ALA A 110 -9.70 6.96 -4.58
C ALA A 110 -9.25 7.02 -3.11
N THR A 111 -8.97 5.87 -2.50
CA THR A 111 -8.36 5.76 -1.17
C THR A 111 -6.85 5.60 -1.31
N ALA A 112 -6.07 6.51 -0.73
CA ALA A 112 -4.63 6.34 -0.62
C ALA A 112 -4.31 5.53 0.64
N VAL A 113 -3.51 4.48 0.49
CA VAL A 113 -2.91 3.73 1.59
C VAL A 113 -1.43 4.09 1.62
N VAL A 114 -1.06 4.96 2.55
CA VAL A 114 0.30 5.54 2.64
C VAL A 114 1.14 4.72 3.61
N ASP A 115 2.16 4.03 3.11
CA ASP A 115 3.12 3.30 3.94
C ASP A 115 4.28 4.20 4.37
N VAL A 116 4.21 4.70 5.59
CA VAL A 116 5.28 5.50 6.21
C VAL A 116 6.43 4.58 6.57
N LYS A 117 7.55 4.77 5.89
CA LYS A 117 8.73 3.92 6.04
C LYS A 117 9.38 4.15 7.40
N CYS A 118 9.45 3.10 8.20
CA CYS A 118 10.10 3.10 9.51
C CYS A 118 11.63 2.96 9.37
N PRO A 119 12.43 3.35 10.39
CA PRO A 119 13.90 3.27 10.35
C PRO A 119 14.46 1.89 9.99
N GLY A 120 13.75 0.85 10.43
CA GLY A 120 14.00 -0.52 10.09
C GLY A 120 14.01 -0.77 8.58
N SER A 121 13.25 -0.03 7.77
CA SER A 121 13.31 -0.18 6.31
C SER A 121 14.61 0.34 5.69
N GLY A 122 15.32 1.24 6.40
CA GLY A 122 16.45 2.03 5.90
C GLY A 122 16.07 3.19 4.97
N MET A 123 14.77 3.49 4.84
CA MET A 123 14.23 4.44 3.85
C MET A 123 13.36 5.53 4.49
N GLU A 124 13.34 5.67 5.83
CA GLU A 124 12.54 6.63 6.57
C GLU A 124 12.83 8.10 6.22
N HIS A 125 14.07 8.40 5.82
CA HIS A 125 14.48 9.72 5.36
C HIS A 125 13.89 10.12 3.99
N ARG A 126 13.18 9.19 3.32
CA ARG A 126 12.53 9.39 2.02
C ARG A 126 11.03 9.69 2.15
N ASN A 127 10.45 9.58 3.34
CA ASN A 127 9.05 9.91 3.58
C ASN A 127 8.80 11.41 3.28
N ASP A 128 7.74 11.71 2.54
CA ASP A 128 7.17 13.06 2.48
C ASP A 128 6.13 13.20 3.60
N TYR A 129 6.55 13.73 4.76
CA TYR A 129 5.64 13.96 5.89
C TYR A 129 4.54 14.97 5.59
N GLY A 130 4.67 15.79 4.53
CA GLY A 130 3.59 16.66 4.07
C GLY A 130 2.34 15.87 3.66
N ASN A 131 2.49 14.59 3.30
CA ASN A 131 1.35 13.72 3.03
C ASN A 131 0.43 13.55 4.24
N LEU A 132 0.93 13.65 5.47
CA LEU A 132 0.10 13.57 6.68
C LEU A 132 -0.90 14.73 6.80
N GLU A 133 -0.57 15.89 6.22
CA GLU A 133 -1.45 17.06 6.15
C GLU A 133 -2.41 17.00 4.96
N ARG A 134 -2.09 16.18 3.95
CA ARG A 134 -2.87 16.00 2.71
C ARG A 134 -3.82 14.80 2.76
N LEU A 135 -3.79 14.01 3.84
CA LEU A 135 -4.71 12.89 4.03
C LEU A 135 -6.16 13.38 3.94
N ARG A 136 -6.95 12.65 3.15
CA ARG A 136 -8.40 12.82 3.09
C ARG A 136 -9.04 11.92 4.15
N PRO A 137 -10.30 12.18 4.56
CA PRO A 137 -10.94 11.46 5.67
C PRO A 137 -11.00 9.93 5.52
N HIS A 138 -10.98 9.44 4.27
CA HIS A 138 -11.02 8.01 3.95
C HIS A 138 -9.65 7.40 3.65
N ASP A 139 -8.58 8.20 3.60
CA ASP A 139 -7.22 7.69 3.41
C ASP A 139 -6.71 6.96 4.67
N GLU A 140 -5.78 6.04 4.46
CA GLU A 140 -5.23 5.18 5.50
C GLU A 140 -3.72 5.29 5.56
N VAL A 141 -3.16 5.10 6.75
CA VAL A 141 -1.71 5.11 6.96
C VAL A 141 -1.27 3.75 7.50
N LYS A 142 -0.22 3.20 6.90
CA LYS A 142 0.38 1.92 7.29
C LYS A 142 1.81 2.15 7.77
N PHE A 143 2.21 1.36 8.76
CA PHE A 143 3.59 1.24 9.21
C PHE A 143 3.96 -0.25 9.24
N VAL A 144 5.02 -0.63 8.54
CA VAL A 144 5.57 -1.99 8.56
C VAL A 144 6.76 -2.04 9.51
N LEU A 145 6.65 -2.86 10.56
CA LEU A 145 7.50 -2.81 11.76
C LEU A 145 8.35 -4.08 11.89
N ALA A 146 9.68 -3.93 11.96
CA ALA A 146 10.59 -5.06 12.20
C ALA A 146 10.88 -5.30 13.68
N ASP A 147 10.85 -4.25 14.50
CA ASP A 147 11.26 -4.33 15.90
C ASP A 147 10.62 -3.21 16.76
N ARG A 148 11.10 -3.10 18.01
CA ARG A 148 10.61 -2.10 18.95
C ARG A 148 10.97 -0.66 18.55
N THR A 149 12.11 -0.46 17.86
CA THR A 149 12.52 0.86 17.38
C THR A 149 11.55 1.38 16.32
N ASP A 150 11.14 0.51 15.39
CA ASP A 150 10.11 0.84 14.41
C ASP A 150 8.76 1.13 15.08
N TYR A 151 8.38 0.32 16.06
CA TYR A 151 7.14 0.52 16.80
C TYR A 151 7.12 1.88 17.54
N ASP A 152 8.17 2.22 18.28
CA ASP A 152 8.26 3.50 18.99
C ASP A 152 8.27 4.69 18.02
N PHE A 153 8.93 4.55 16.85
CA PHE A 153 8.86 5.53 15.76
C PHE A 153 7.43 5.69 15.20
N ALA A 154 6.74 4.57 14.97
CA ALA A 154 5.37 4.58 14.48
C ALA A 154 4.42 5.25 15.48
N LEU A 155 4.62 5.08 16.79
CA LEU A 155 3.83 5.77 17.82
C LEU A 155 3.95 7.29 17.72
N ASP A 156 5.16 7.84 17.55
CA ASP A 156 5.38 9.30 17.48
C ASP A 156 4.58 9.91 16.32
N ILE A 157 4.57 9.26 15.16
CA ILE A 157 3.89 9.76 13.97
C ILE A 157 2.39 9.45 14.04
N ALA A 158 2.01 8.20 14.31
CA ALA A 158 0.63 7.76 14.33
C ALA A 158 -0.21 8.53 15.36
N SER A 159 0.39 8.91 16.49
CA SER A 159 -0.31 9.66 17.56
C SER A 159 -0.95 10.97 17.09
N ARG A 160 -0.44 11.53 15.98
CA ARG A 160 -0.88 12.79 15.37
C ARG A 160 -2.12 12.62 14.49
N ILE A 161 -2.38 11.40 13.99
CA ILE A 161 -3.40 11.14 12.96
C ILE A 161 -4.42 10.06 13.33
N TRP A 162 -4.10 9.15 14.24
CA TRP A 162 -4.92 7.96 14.53
C TRP A 162 -6.29 8.24 15.18
N ARG A 163 -6.56 9.50 15.55
CA ARG A 163 -7.88 9.92 16.06
C ARG A 163 -8.85 10.28 14.93
N THR A 164 -8.33 10.52 13.73
CA THR A 164 -9.10 10.98 12.57
C THR A 164 -8.96 10.08 11.35
N HIS A 165 -7.90 9.27 11.29
CA HIS A 165 -7.61 8.36 10.18
C HIS A 165 -7.39 6.94 10.66
N ILE A 166 -7.62 5.97 9.78
CA ILE A 166 -7.29 4.58 10.03
C ILE A 166 -5.77 4.40 9.95
N VAL A 167 -5.18 3.87 11.02
CA VAL A 167 -3.75 3.54 11.07
C VAL A 167 -3.58 2.04 11.22
N HIS A 168 -2.65 1.45 10.47
CA HIS A 168 -2.29 0.03 10.52
C HIS A 168 -0.86 -0.15 10.98
N PHE A 169 -0.65 -1.05 11.95
CA PHE A 169 0.65 -1.56 12.32
C PHE A 169 0.77 -3.00 11.84
N SER A 170 1.68 -3.23 10.90
CA SER A 170 1.89 -4.52 10.26
C SER A 170 3.27 -5.05 10.61
N PRO A 171 3.42 -6.32 11.05
CA PRO A 171 4.74 -6.86 11.32
C PRO A 171 5.47 -7.21 10.02
N VAL A 172 6.78 -6.99 9.98
CA VAL A 172 7.63 -7.59 8.92
C VAL A 172 7.58 -9.11 9.08
N ALA A 173 7.10 -9.79 8.05
CA ALA A 173 6.98 -11.25 8.04
C ALA A 173 8.31 -11.93 8.40
N ALA A 174 8.22 -12.96 9.25
CA ALA A 174 9.37 -13.71 9.78
C ALA A 174 10.41 -12.91 10.59
N THR A 175 10.20 -11.61 10.81
CA THR A 175 11.08 -10.76 11.65
C THR A 175 10.41 -10.38 12.97
N LEU A 176 9.18 -9.86 12.92
CA LEU A 176 8.39 -9.53 14.11
C LEU A 176 7.21 -10.50 14.24
N ALA A 177 7.07 -11.15 15.39
CA ALA A 177 5.92 -12.02 15.64
C ALA A 177 4.64 -11.19 15.81
N SER A 178 3.55 -11.57 15.13
CA SER A 178 2.27 -10.86 15.24
C SER A 178 1.73 -10.81 16.67
N ALA A 179 1.95 -11.87 17.46
CA ALA A 179 1.54 -11.92 18.87
C ALA A 179 2.32 -10.93 19.74
N GLU A 180 3.60 -10.69 19.42
CA GLU A 180 4.45 -9.73 20.12
C GLU A 180 4.02 -8.29 19.80
N LEU A 181 3.82 -7.98 18.51
CA LEU A 181 3.29 -6.68 18.10
C LEU A 181 1.91 -6.41 18.74
N ALA A 182 1.01 -7.40 18.72
CA ALA A 182 -0.29 -7.29 19.38
C ALA A 182 -0.17 -7.00 20.88
N ALA A 183 0.77 -7.66 21.57
CA ALA A 183 1.02 -7.44 22.99
C ALA A 183 1.49 -6.00 23.27
N TRP A 184 2.38 -5.45 22.45
CA TRP A 184 2.80 -4.04 22.56
C TRP A 184 1.63 -3.09 22.35
N MET A 185 0.86 -3.30 21.28
CA MET A 185 -0.31 -2.47 20.96
C MET A 185 -1.34 -2.44 22.10
N VAL A 186 -1.62 -3.60 22.71
CA VAL A 186 -2.54 -3.71 23.86
C VAL A 186 -1.96 -3.03 25.10
N ALA A 187 -0.67 -3.22 25.38
CA ALA A 187 0.00 -2.61 26.53
C ALA A 187 -0.07 -1.07 26.46
N ASP A 188 0.17 -0.50 25.28
CA ASP A 188 0.21 0.95 25.06
C ASP A 188 -1.17 1.54 24.69
N ARG A 189 -2.20 0.69 24.51
CA ARG A 189 -3.59 1.08 24.19
C ARG A 189 -3.69 1.98 22.96
N VAL A 190 -2.94 1.61 21.92
CA VAL A 190 -2.87 2.36 20.66
C VAL A 190 -4.21 2.38 19.93
N GLN A 191 -4.48 3.45 19.17
CA GLN A 191 -5.64 3.53 18.26
C GLN A 191 -5.25 3.12 16.84
N ALA A 192 -4.55 1.99 16.72
CA ALA A 192 -4.13 1.41 15.44
C ALA A 192 -4.69 0.00 15.29
N ARG A 193 -4.89 -0.43 14.04
CA ARG A 193 -5.31 -1.78 13.68
C ARG A 193 -4.08 -2.66 13.52
N LEU A 194 -4.14 -3.89 14.00
CA LEU A 194 -3.13 -4.90 13.69
C LEU A 194 -3.34 -5.33 12.24
N GLY A 195 -2.44 -4.90 11.35
CA GLY A 195 -2.46 -5.20 9.92
C GLY A 195 -1.73 -6.51 9.64
N LEU A 196 -2.43 -7.63 9.71
CA LEU A 196 -1.86 -8.89 9.22
C LEU A 196 -1.88 -8.90 7.69
N GLN A 197 -0.75 -9.21 7.07
CA GLN A 197 -0.65 -9.37 5.62
C GLN A 197 -1.31 -10.70 5.22
N LEU A 198 -2.65 -10.72 5.08
CA LEU A 198 -3.43 -11.96 4.92
C LEU A 198 -2.93 -12.82 3.75
N HIS A 199 -2.49 -12.18 2.68
CA HIS A 199 -1.95 -12.85 1.50
C HIS A 199 -0.77 -13.79 1.83
N LYS A 200 0.09 -13.42 2.80
CA LYS A 200 1.22 -14.25 3.25
C LYS A 200 0.81 -15.49 4.07
N HIS A 201 -0.44 -15.52 4.54
CA HIS A 201 -1.02 -16.67 5.25
C HIS A 201 -1.85 -17.57 4.34
N ILE A 202 -2.38 -17.04 3.24
CA ILE A 202 -3.23 -17.76 2.30
C ILE A 202 -2.38 -18.47 1.24
N TRP A 203 -1.36 -17.80 0.71
CA TRP A 203 -0.55 -18.30 -0.40
C TRP A 203 0.89 -18.59 0.02
N SER A 204 1.54 -19.48 -0.74
CA SER A 204 2.98 -19.73 -0.60
C SER A 204 3.77 -18.44 -0.89
N PRO A 205 4.91 -18.19 -0.22
CA PRO A 205 5.80 -17.06 -0.53
C PRO A 205 6.28 -17.02 -1.99
N ASP A 206 6.30 -18.17 -2.66
CA ASP A 206 6.69 -18.30 -4.07
C ASP A 206 5.53 -18.07 -5.05
N ALA A 207 4.30 -17.95 -4.56
CA ALA A 207 3.15 -17.72 -5.41
C ALA A 207 3.20 -16.30 -6.02
N ARG A 208 2.71 -16.18 -7.25
CA ARG A 208 2.71 -14.95 -8.05
C ARG A 208 1.34 -14.79 -8.72
N GLY A 209 0.90 -13.55 -8.90
CA GLY A 209 -0.43 -13.26 -9.45
C GLY A 209 -1.58 -13.84 -8.63
N VAL A 210 -1.40 -13.92 -7.31
CA VAL A 210 -2.37 -14.48 -6.36
C VAL A 210 -2.59 -13.56 -5.19
#